data_AF-A0A0T5XCN5-F1
#
_entry.id   AF-A0A0T5XCN5-F1
#
_cell.length_a   1.000
_cell.length_b   1.000
_cell.length_c   1.000
_cell.angle_alpha   90.00
_cell.angle_beta   90.00
_cell.angle_gamma   90.00
#
_symmetry.space_group_name_H-M   'P 1'
#
loop_
_entity.id
_entity.type
_entity.pdbx_description
1 polymer ?
#
loop_
_entity_poly.entity_id
_entity_poly.type
_entity_poly.pdbx_seq_one_letter_code
_entity_poly.pdbx_strand_id
1 'polypeptide(L)'
;MQMLLSEISVPDTCKDIKEAWIELLDALLNEIESLHVKIKNQDDKIEKLTSLCSEFDMDLNNLEEAVDALYEYFEEDADVEDVEPDYYESMSCPGCEQVFMFNPMLLDEDEFLICPNCGLSINPDELNK
;
A
#
# COMPACT_ATOMS: atom_id res chain seq x y z
N MET A 1 51.50 47.84 -32.45
CA MET A 1 50.52 48.30 -33.45
C MET A 1 49.60 47.12 -33.74
N GLN A 2 48.53 46.88 -32.98
CA GLN A 2 47.48 47.83 -32.60
C GLN A 2 46.93 48.52 -33.86
N MET A 3 45.62 48.38 -34.05
CA MET A 3 44.83 48.76 -35.24
C MET A 3 44.91 47.79 -36.41
N LEU A 4 44.08 46.74 -36.39
CA LEU A 4 43.16 46.38 -37.49
C LEU A 4 42.10 45.37 -36.98
N LEU A 5 41.66 45.55 -35.72
CA LEU A 5 40.46 44.92 -35.15
C LEU A 5 39.28 45.88 -35.11
N SER A 6 39.43 47.08 -35.66
CA SER A 6 38.34 48.04 -35.82
C SER A 6 37.64 47.77 -37.14
N GLU A 7 36.35 47.47 -37.07
CA GLU A 7 35.41 47.39 -38.19
C GLU A 7 35.27 46.04 -38.92
N ILE A 8 35.15 44.95 -38.15
CA ILE A 8 34.10 43.99 -38.51
C ILE A 8 32.83 44.53 -37.87
N SER A 9 32.05 45.28 -38.65
CA SER A 9 30.66 45.59 -38.30
C SER A 9 29.91 44.27 -38.24
N VAL A 10 29.92 43.64 -37.07
CA VAL A 10 29.06 42.49 -36.78
C VAL A 10 27.63 43.01 -36.93
N PRO A 11 26.85 42.54 -37.91
CA PRO A 11 25.47 43.01 -38.06
C PRO A 11 24.72 42.70 -36.77
N ASP A 12 23.88 43.62 -36.28
CA ASP A 12 23.16 43.50 -35.00
C ASP A 12 22.45 42.14 -34.85
N THR A 13 21.98 41.57 -35.96
CA THR A 13 21.39 40.22 -36.03
C THR A 13 22.29 39.09 -35.50
N CYS A 14 23.61 39.20 -35.62
CA CYS A 14 24.56 38.19 -35.11
C CYS A 14 24.78 38.32 -33.59
N LYS A 15 24.53 39.49 -33.01
CA LYS A 15 24.56 39.69 -31.56
C LYS A 15 23.26 39.19 -30.92
N ASP A 16 22.12 39.54 -31.51
CA ASP A 16 20.79 39.11 -31.06
C ASP A 16 20.66 37.58 -31.09
N ILE A 17 21.18 36.93 -32.14
CA ILE A 17 21.21 35.45 -32.23
C ILE A 17 22.06 34.85 -31.10
N LYS A 18 23.23 35.43 -30.79
CA LYS A 18 24.09 34.92 -29.71
C LYS A 18 23.44 35.08 -28.34
N GLU A 19 22.80 36.21 -28.08
CA GLU A 19 22.06 36.45 -26.84
C GLU A 19 20.91 35.46 -26.70
N ALA A 20 20.13 35.23 -27.77
CA ALA A 20 19.07 34.22 -27.78
C ALA A 20 19.59 32.79 -27.53
N TRP A 21 20.77 32.44 -28.07
CA TRP A 21 21.40 31.13 -27.79
C TRP A 21 21.85 31.00 -26.33
N ILE A 22 22.39 32.06 -25.75
CA ILE A 22 22.79 32.07 -24.33
C ILE A 22 21.56 31.90 -23.45
N GLU A 23 20.48 32.65 -23.70
CA GLU A 23 19.22 32.52 -22.96
C GLU A 23 18.62 31.12 -23.07
N LEU A 24 18.67 30.51 -24.26
CA LEU A 24 18.21 29.14 -24.47
C LEU A 24 19.05 28.13 -23.67
N LEU A 25 20.37 28.28 -23.69
CA LEU A 25 21.28 27.39 -22.95
C LEU A 25 21.10 27.54 -21.43
N ASP A 26 20.91 28.76 -20.93
CA ASP A 26 20.61 29.01 -19.52
C ASP A 26 19.26 28.40 -19.12
N ALA A 27 18.24 28.53 -19.97
CA ALA A 27 16.93 27.90 -19.73
C ALA A 27 17.02 26.37 -19.69
N LEU A 28 17.79 25.77 -20.61
CA LEU A 28 18.05 24.33 -20.62
C LEU A 28 18.81 23.87 -19.38
N LEU A 29 19.82 24.64 -18.94
CA LEU A 29 20.59 24.34 -17.75
C LEU A 29 19.71 24.37 -16.49
N ASN A 30 18.85 25.38 -16.36
CA ASN A 30 17.87 25.46 -15.28
C ASN A 30 16.88 24.28 -15.28
N GLU A 31 16.41 23.85 -16.45
CA GLU A 31 15.53 22.68 -16.55
C GLU A 31 16.25 21.39 -16.19
N ILE A 32 17.51 21.22 -16.61
CA ILE A 32 18.34 20.06 -16.23
C ILE A 32 18.51 20.00 -14.70
N GLU A 33 18.82 21.13 -14.05
CA GLU A 33 18.95 21.20 -12.60
C GLU A 33 17.63 20.86 -11.88
N SER A 34 16.51 21.38 -12.38
CA SER A 34 15.16 21.07 -11.90
C SER A 34 14.83 19.58 -12.01
N LEU A 35 15.13 18.97 -13.16
CA LEU A 35 14.94 17.53 -13.37
C LEU A 35 15.85 16.70 -12.46
N HIS A 36 17.10 17.11 -12.26
CA HIS A 36 18.01 16.42 -11.37
C HIS A 36 17.51 16.39 -9.92
N VAL A 37 16.95 17.50 -9.42
CA VAL A 37 16.30 17.55 -8.09
C VAL A 37 15.09 16.62 -8.02
N LYS A 38 14.26 16.58 -9.08
CA LYS A 38 13.09 15.68 -9.13
C LYS A 38 13.50 14.21 -9.11
N ILE A 39 14.52 13.83 -9.90
CA ILE A 39 15.06 12.47 -9.95
C ILE A 39 15.57 12.07 -8.57
N LYS A 40 16.40 12.90 -7.93
CA LYS A 40 16.91 12.62 -6.58
C LYS A 40 15.79 12.39 -5.56
N ASN A 41 14.74 13.22 -5.58
CA ASN A 41 13.59 13.04 -4.70
C ASN A 41 12.78 11.77 -5.02
N GLN A 42 12.77 11.31 -6.28
CA GLN A 42 12.16 10.02 -6.63
C GLN A 42 13.02 8.85 -6.15
N ASP A 43 14.35 8.93 -6.28
CA ASP A 43 15.27 7.92 -5.77
C ASP A 43 15.13 7.75 -4.25
N ASP A 44 15.09 8.85 -3.50
CA ASP A 44 14.86 8.84 -2.04
C ASP A 44 13.52 8.16 -1.65
N LYS A 45 12.49 8.26 -2.51
CA LYS A 45 11.19 7.60 -2.29
C LYS A 45 11.26 6.11 -2.62
N ILE A 46 11.95 5.75 -3.70
CA ILE A 46 12.15 4.36 -4.09
C ILE A 46 12.92 3.63 -2.99
N GLU A 47 13.99 4.22 -2.47
CA GLU A 47 14.78 3.62 -1.38
C GLU A 47 13.91 3.34 -0.14
N LYS A 48 13.06 4.30 0.25
CA LYS A 48 12.11 4.11 1.37
C LYS A 48 11.10 2.99 1.10
N LEU A 49 10.54 2.93 -0.11
CA LEU A 49 9.60 1.88 -0.48
C LEU A 49 10.28 0.50 -0.49
N THR A 50 11.51 0.42 -1.00
CA THR A 50 12.30 -0.81 -0.99
C THR A 50 12.55 -1.29 0.45
N SER A 51 12.92 -0.39 1.36
CA SER A 51 13.08 -0.73 2.78
C SER A 51 11.78 -1.27 3.38
N LEU A 52 10.65 -0.60 3.14
CA LEU A 52 9.36 -1.01 3.65
C LEU A 52 8.91 -2.38 3.11
N CYS A 53 9.16 -2.66 1.82
CA CYS A 53 8.89 -3.97 1.25
C CYS A 53 9.72 -5.06 1.93
N SER A 54 11.01 -4.82 2.18
CA SER A 54 11.84 -5.78 2.91
C SER A 54 11.37 -6.02 4.35
N GLU A 55 10.87 -4.98 5.03
CA GLU A 55 10.26 -5.11 6.36
C GLU A 55 9.00 -6.00 6.31
N PHE A 56 8.11 -5.77 5.34
CA PHE A 56 6.93 -6.60 5.17
C PHE A 56 7.24 -8.04 4.81
N ASP A 57 8.23 -8.30 3.96
CA ASP A 57 8.66 -9.67 3.65
C ASP A 57 9.14 -10.40 4.91
N MET A 58 9.86 -9.70 5.80
CA MET A 58 10.27 -10.26 7.09
C MET A 58 9.08 -10.52 8.01
N ASP A 59 8.16 -9.57 8.14
CA ASP A 59 6.98 -9.71 8.98
C ASP A 59 6.07 -10.85 8.50
N LEU A 60 5.91 -11.02 7.18
CA LEU A 60 5.14 -12.11 6.60
C LEU A 60 5.79 -13.46 6.84
N ASN A 61 7.12 -13.58 6.67
CA ASN A 61 7.82 -14.82 7.00
C ASN A 61 7.69 -15.17 8.49
N ASN A 62 7.82 -14.19 9.38
CA ASN A 62 7.63 -14.39 10.82
C ASN A 62 6.21 -14.85 11.14
N LEU A 63 5.21 -14.32 10.42
CA LEU A 63 3.81 -14.72 10.58
C LEU A 63 3.59 -16.15 10.07
N GLU A 64 4.16 -16.51 8.93
CA GLU A 64 4.10 -17.87 8.38
C GLU A 64 4.70 -18.88 9.37
N GLU A 65 5.90 -18.60 9.91
CA GLU A 65 6.52 -19.44 10.95
C GLU A 65 5.65 -19.56 12.21
N ALA A 66 5.00 -18.48 12.65
CA ALA A 66 4.12 -18.50 13.80
C ALA A 66 2.84 -19.32 13.54
N VAL A 67 2.30 -19.26 12.33
CA VAL A 67 1.13 -20.04 11.91
C VAL A 67 1.48 -21.53 11.82
N ASP A 68 2.63 -21.87 11.22
CA ASP A 68 3.11 -23.25 11.15
C ASP A 68 3.31 -23.83 12.56
N ALA A 69 3.91 -23.08 13.48
CA ALA A 69 4.07 -23.49 14.88
C ALA A 69 2.72 -23.72 15.60
N LEU A 70 1.68 -22.95 15.25
CA LEU A 70 0.33 -23.18 15.78
C LEU A 70 -0.26 -24.47 15.20
N TYR A 71 -0.11 -24.72 13.91
CA TYR A 71 -0.56 -25.97 13.30
C TYR A 71 0.12 -27.19 13.93
N GLU A 72 1.45 -27.16 14.12
CA GLU A 72 2.18 -28.23 14.80
C GLU A 72 1.68 -28.45 16.24
N TYR A 73 1.40 -27.37 16.98
CA TYR A 73 0.87 -27.46 18.35
C TYR A 73 -0.53 -28.10 18.40
N PHE A 74 -1.41 -27.79 17.45
CA PHE A 74 -2.77 -28.35 17.40
C PHE A 74 -2.84 -29.74 16.75
N GLU A 75 -1.88 -30.11 15.91
CA GLU A 75 -1.80 -31.47 15.33
C GLU A 75 -1.29 -32.52 16.32
N GLU A 76 -0.42 -32.17 17.28
CA GLU A 76 0.07 -33.13 18.28
C GLU A 76 -0.97 -33.50 19.37
N ASP A 77 -2.01 -32.69 19.57
CA ASP A 77 -3.10 -32.92 20.53
C ASP A 77 -4.39 -33.47 19.89
N ALA A 78 -4.42 -33.68 18.57
CA ALA A 78 -5.58 -34.19 17.85
C ALA A 78 -5.41 -35.68 17.49
N ASP A 79 -6.08 -36.54 18.24
CA ASP A 79 -6.50 -37.87 17.75
C ASP A 79 -7.52 -37.60 16.62
N VAL A 80 -7.03 -37.37 15.40
CA VAL A 80 -7.79 -36.87 14.22
C VAL A 80 -8.72 -37.95 13.65
N GLU A 81 -9.77 -38.32 14.38
CA GLU A 81 -10.93 -39.02 13.81
C GLU A 81 -12.26 -38.26 13.93
N ASP A 82 -12.31 -37.07 14.56
CA ASP A 82 -13.58 -36.36 14.83
C ASP A 82 -13.52 -34.81 14.73
N VAL A 83 -12.61 -34.25 13.92
CA VAL A 83 -12.65 -32.79 13.64
C VAL A 83 -13.70 -32.54 12.56
N GLU A 84 -14.95 -32.30 12.98
CA GLU A 84 -15.94 -31.69 12.11
C GLU A 84 -15.36 -30.36 11.58
N PRO A 85 -15.39 -30.13 10.25
CA PRO A 85 -14.82 -28.93 9.68
C PRO A 85 -15.50 -27.71 10.31
N ASP A 86 -14.68 -26.74 10.72
CA ASP A 86 -15.04 -25.39 11.16
C ASP A 86 -16.05 -24.73 10.20
N TYR A 87 -17.33 -25.09 10.32
CA TYR A 87 -18.39 -24.60 9.45
C TYR A 87 -18.96 -23.31 10.04
N TYR A 88 -18.63 -22.19 9.39
CA TYR A 88 -19.11 -20.87 9.77
C TYR A 88 -20.16 -20.36 8.77
N GLU A 89 -21.22 -19.76 9.31
CA GLU A 89 -22.24 -19.03 8.56
C GLU A 89 -22.09 -17.52 8.79
N SER A 90 -22.50 -16.73 7.80
CA SER A 90 -22.50 -15.26 7.89
C SER A 90 -23.90 -14.71 8.11
N MET A 91 -24.04 -13.71 8.99
CA MET A 91 -25.29 -13.02 9.28
C MET A 91 -25.09 -11.50 9.27
N SER A 92 -26.13 -10.76 8.86
CA SER A 92 -26.18 -9.30 8.96
C SER A 92 -26.95 -8.89 10.21
N CYS A 93 -26.37 -8.03 11.05
CA CYS A 93 -27.04 -7.52 12.25
C CYS A 93 -28.24 -6.63 11.87
N PRO A 94 -29.46 -6.88 12.39
CA PRO A 94 -30.64 -6.04 12.08
C PRO A 94 -30.59 -4.64 12.72
N GLY A 95 -29.70 -4.41 13.70
CA GLY A 95 -29.56 -3.13 14.39
C GLY A 95 -28.54 -2.19 13.75
N CYS A 96 -27.42 -2.71 13.25
CA CYS A 96 -26.30 -1.90 12.74
C CYS A 96 -25.78 -2.33 11.36
N GLU A 97 -26.43 -3.30 10.72
CA GLU A 97 -26.13 -3.81 9.38
C GLU A 97 -24.72 -4.41 9.20
N GLN A 98 -23.94 -4.53 10.28
CA GLN A 98 -22.64 -5.20 10.25
C GLN A 98 -22.82 -6.70 9.98
N VAL A 99 -22.07 -7.21 9.00
CA VAL A 99 -21.94 -8.64 8.73
C VAL A 99 -20.91 -9.24 9.68
N PHE A 100 -21.25 -10.36 10.29
CA PHE A 100 -20.35 -11.15 11.14
C PHE A 100 -20.55 -12.65 10.89
N MET A 101 -19.59 -13.46 11.31
CA MET A 101 -19.63 -14.91 11.18
C MET A 101 -19.85 -15.59 12.52
N PHE A 102 -20.51 -16.74 12.51
CA PHE A 102 -20.75 -17.58 13.69
C PHE A 102 -20.72 -19.05 13.28
N ASN A 103 -20.47 -19.95 14.24
CA ASN A 103 -20.51 -21.39 14.01
C ASN A 103 -21.85 -21.95 14.51
N PRO A 104 -22.75 -22.44 13.63
CA PRO A 104 -24.04 -23.00 14.02
C PRO A 104 -23.94 -24.21 14.95
N MET A 105 -22.86 -24.99 14.87
CA MET A 105 -22.66 -26.19 15.69
C MET A 105 -22.34 -25.87 17.15
N LEU A 106 -21.92 -24.64 17.45
CA LEU A 106 -21.63 -24.18 18.80
C LEU A 106 -22.81 -23.44 19.46
N LEU A 107 -23.95 -23.31 18.76
CA LEU A 107 -25.15 -22.69 19.28
C LEU A 107 -26.12 -23.76 19.79
N ASP A 108 -26.48 -23.68 21.07
CA ASP A 108 -27.59 -24.47 21.60
C ASP A 108 -28.94 -23.91 21.12
N GLU A 109 -29.99 -24.75 21.13
CA GLU A 109 -31.35 -24.44 20.62
C GLU A 109 -32.01 -23.19 21.24
N ASP A 110 -31.51 -22.71 22.40
CA ASP A 110 -32.05 -21.56 23.13
C ASP A 110 -31.05 -20.37 23.23
N GLU A 111 -29.93 -20.41 22.50
CA GLU A 111 -28.91 -19.35 22.56
C GLU A 111 -29.11 -18.24 21.52
N PHE A 112 -28.78 -17.00 21.93
CA PHE A 112 -28.86 -15.82 21.09
C PHE A 112 -27.47 -15.40 20.60
N LEU A 113 -27.38 -15.01 19.34
CA LEU A 113 -26.21 -14.36 18.81
C LEU A 113 -26.12 -12.92 19.33
N ILE A 114 -24.93 -12.50 19.74
CA ILE A 114 -24.67 -11.10 20.14
C ILE A 114 -23.88 -10.42 19.04
N CYS A 115 -24.42 -9.35 18.46
CA CYS A 115 -23.69 -8.58 17.46
C CYS A 115 -22.41 -7.98 18.07
N PRO A 116 -21.22 -8.25 17.51
CA PRO A 116 -19.95 -7.76 18.06
C PRO A 116 -19.79 -6.23 17.91
N ASN A 117 -20.56 -5.60 17.02
CA ASN A 117 -20.47 -4.16 16.76
C ASN A 117 -21.40 -3.33 17.66
N CYS A 118 -22.64 -3.79 17.91
CA CYS A 118 -23.65 -3.01 18.63
C CYS A 118 -24.22 -3.69 19.89
N GLY A 119 -23.86 -4.95 20.16
CA GLY A 119 -24.33 -5.69 21.33
C GLY A 119 -25.78 -6.16 21.27
N LEU A 120 -26.46 -6.02 20.13
CA LEU A 120 -27.82 -6.50 19.96
C LEU A 120 -27.88 -8.04 20.01
N SER A 121 -28.76 -8.58 20.84
CA SER A 121 -29.09 -10.01 20.86
C SER A 121 -30.04 -10.36 19.71
N ILE A 122 -29.70 -11.40 18.97
CA ILE A 122 -30.35 -11.82 17.72
C ILE A 122 -30.71 -13.30 17.87
N ASN A 123 -31.97 -13.64 17.61
CA ASN A 123 -32.40 -15.03 17.55
C ASN A 123 -32.14 -15.57 16.13
N PRO A 124 -31.28 -16.59 15.96
CA PRO A 124 -30.98 -17.15 14.64
C PRO A 124 -32.22 -17.78 13.96
N ASP A 125 -33.19 -18.32 14.71
CA ASP A 125 -34.40 -18.95 14.16
C ASP A 125 -35.39 -17.96 13.56
N GLU A 126 -35.37 -16.70 14.03
CA GLU A 126 -36.30 -15.67 13.57
C GLU A 126 -35.93 -15.06 12.21
N LEU A 127 -34.73 -15.39 11.70
CA LEU A 127 -34.18 -14.82 10.46
C LEU A 127 -34.43 -15.70 9.22
N ASN A 128 -34.86 -16.95 9.39
CA ASN A 128 -35.11 -17.91 8.31
C ASN A 128 -36.59 -17.95 7.83
N LYS A 129 -37.34 -16.84 7.89
CA LYS A 129 -38.70 -16.72 7.35
C LYS A 129 -38.79 -15.80 6.13
#